data_AF-M2QMD0-F1
#
_entry.id   AF-M2QMD0-F1
#
_cell.length_a   1.000
_cell.length_b   1.000
_cell.length_c   1.000
_cell.angle_alpha   90.00
_cell.angle_beta   90.00
_cell.angle_gamma   90.00
#
_symmetry.space_group_name_H-M   'P 1'
#
loop_
_entity.id
_entity.type
_entity.pdbx_description
1 polymer ?
#
loop_
_entity_poly.entity_id
_entity_poly.type
_entity_poly.pdbx_seq_one_letter_code
_entity_poly.pdbx_strand_id
1 'polypeptide(L)'
;MGRQQPAGTVEVMETYRVRPTLVHSAEETASASAWRVRIRVDDRPGTLARIAIRLADLECNILGLSVLPVPGGVLDEIVLRPATGLPKQLLIDAIRDEGCECSAVVDADLAELVDPATATLTAAKRAVEEPGGLAEVLRGVLAADVVTKVPSIEANPARTEGGHRAVFPVGDGTAFVARRRWSPFVELELSRAVALTGLMTAVRDNVTGPIVLDRPDGAAIVLRTGVPGDAEAVSALHQRCSMTTLFHRYHTGMRAVPRRWLHRLLMPPRGISLLAVCGREVIGLGQLIPSADGDAAEVSLLVEDSWQRQGIGTALLTRLAVLAVTKGERELAAVCLPGDDSLYRTATRVGLRPERAPGDPGTLRFRLPDSRV
;
A
#
# COMPACT_ATOMS: atom_id res chain seq x y z
N MET A 1 12.15 37.41 57.70
CA MET A 1 11.30 37.51 56.50
C MET A 1 12.06 36.83 55.36
N GLY A 2 11.85 35.57 55.01
CA GLY A 2 10.59 34.85 54.89
C GLY A 2 10.06 34.98 53.46
N ARG A 3 10.74 34.37 52.47
CA ARG A 3 10.14 34.03 51.17
C ARG A 3 10.70 32.69 50.68
N GLN A 4 9.79 31.72 50.65
CA GLN A 4 9.94 30.36 50.15
C GLN A 4 10.24 30.35 48.64
N GLN A 5 11.22 29.55 48.24
CA GLN A 5 11.34 29.00 46.89
C GLN A 5 10.52 27.69 46.82
N PRO A 6 9.81 27.39 45.72
CA PRO A 6 9.17 26.09 45.56
C PRO A 6 10.19 25.04 45.12
N ALA A 7 10.04 23.85 45.69
CA ALA A 7 10.84 22.66 45.44
C ALA A 7 10.73 22.21 43.97
N GLY A 8 11.87 22.13 43.28
CA GLY A 8 11.99 21.39 42.04
C GLY A 8 12.07 19.91 42.34
N THR A 9 11.07 19.17 41.88
CA THR A 9 11.05 17.70 41.89
C THR A 9 12.21 17.18 41.05
N VAL A 10 13.01 16.32 41.67
CA VAL A 10 14.12 15.59 41.06
C VAL A 10 13.54 14.47 40.20
N GLU A 11 13.58 14.62 38.88
CA GLU A 11 13.41 13.48 37.96
C GLU A 11 14.76 12.76 37.81
N VAL A 12 14.86 11.64 38.51
CA VAL A 12 15.95 10.67 38.38
C VAL A 12 15.79 9.98 37.03
N MET A 13 16.69 10.29 36.10
CA MET A 13 16.78 9.61 34.81
C MET A 13 17.29 8.17 35.04
N GLU A 14 16.37 7.22 35.20
CA GLU A 14 16.66 5.79 35.25
C GLU A 14 17.22 5.33 33.90
N THR A 15 18.55 5.26 33.80
CA THR A 15 19.23 4.53 32.73
C THR A 15 19.01 3.03 32.92
N TYR A 16 18.07 2.46 32.17
CA TYR A 16 17.86 1.02 32.10
C TYR A 16 19.03 0.35 31.37
N ARG A 17 20.02 -0.15 32.12
CA ARG A 17 21.04 -1.07 31.62
C ARG A 17 20.44 -2.47 31.50
N VAL A 18 20.22 -2.93 30.28
CA VAL A 18 19.90 -4.34 30.00
C VAL A 18 21.12 -5.19 30.36
N ARG A 19 20.95 -6.10 31.33
CA ARG A 19 21.91 -7.17 31.60
C ARG A 19 21.87 -8.20 30.46
N PRO A 20 23.00 -8.65 29.90
CA PRO A 20 23.00 -9.74 28.94
C PRO A 20 22.66 -11.04 29.67
N THR A 21 21.48 -11.60 29.39
CA THR A 21 21.15 -12.96 29.79
C THR A 21 21.96 -13.92 28.92
N LEU A 22 22.65 -14.85 29.60
CA LEU A 22 23.54 -15.85 29.06
C LEU A 22 22.91 -16.59 27.86
N VAL A 23 23.62 -16.57 26.74
CA VAL A 23 23.37 -17.43 25.58
C VAL A 23 23.59 -18.87 26.03
N HIS A 24 22.53 -19.65 26.17
CA HIS A 24 22.69 -21.09 26.27
C HIS A 24 23.11 -21.58 24.89
N SER A 25 24.27 -22.21 24.87
CA SER A 25 24.94 -22.82 23.73
C SER A 25 23.97 -23.66 22.91
N ALA A 26 23.98 -23.39 21.60
CA ALA A 26 23.31 -24.19 20.58
C ALA A 26 23.86 -25.62 20.59
N GLU A 27 23.16 -26.53 21.25
CA GLU A 27 23.06 -27.89 20.76
C GLU A 27 22.02 -27.88 19.64
N GLU A 28 22.56 -27.82 18.42
CA GLU A 28 21.88 -27.92 17.13
C GLU A 28 21.29 -29.33 16.98
N THR A 29 20.30 -29.62 17.82
CA THR A 29 19.45 -30.81 17.69
C THR A 29 18.51 -30.49 16.55
N ALA A 30 18.60 -31.24 15.45
CA ALA A 30 17.78 -31.05 14.25
C ALA A 30 16.32 -30.75 14.62
N SER A 31 15.95 -29.48 14.56
CA SER A 31 14.62 -28.98 14.93
C SER A 31 13.62 -29.70 14.04
N ALA A 32 12.82 -30.60 14.60
CA ALA A 32 11.70 -31.19 13.89
C ALA A 32 10.85 -30.04 13.33
N SER A 33 10.81 -29.94 11.99
CA SER A 33 10.02 -28.92 11.31
C SER A 33 8.58 -29.03 11.80
N ALA A 34 7.97 -27.89 12.13
CA ALA A 34 6.54 -27.90 12.43
C ALA A 34 5.78 -28.38 11.19
N TRP A 35 4.62 -28.99 11.39
CA TRP A 35 3.71 -29.37 10.33
C TRP A 35 2.44 -28.57 10.42
N ARG A 36 1.91 -28.15 9.26
CA ARG A 36 0.55 -27.65 9.11
C ARG A 36 -0.30 -28.81 8.59
N VAL A 37 -1.35 -29.11 9.34
CA VAL A 37 -2.27 -30.22 9.09
C VAL A 37 -3.66 -29.63 8.91
N ARG A 38 -4.38 -30.10 7.88
CA ARG A 38 -5.78 -29.70 7.65
C ARG A 38 -6.70 -30.90 7.74
N ILE A 39 -7.60 -30.87 8.69
CA ILE A 39 -8.51 -31.96 9.01
C ILE A 39 -9.92 -31.47 8.77
N ARG A 40 -10.65 -32.16 7.89
CA ARG A 40 -12.07 -31.92 7.71
C ARG A 40 -12.82 -32.77 8.72
N VAL A 41 -13.64 -32.10 9.52
CA VAL A 41 -14.31 -32.67 10.69
C VAL A 41 -15.81 -32.40 10.58
N ASP A 42 -16.61 -33.42 10.86
CA ASP A 42 -18.05 -33.24 11.12
C ASP A 42 -18.20 -32.45 12.42
N ASP A 43 -18.91 -31.32 12.37
CA ASP A 43 -19.09 -30.41 13.52
C ASP A 43 -19.99 -31.05 14.60
N ARG A 44 -19.38 -31.93 15.40
CA ARG A 44 -19.99 -32.66 16.51
C ARG A 44 -19.13 -32.50 17.77
N PRO A 45 -19.75 -32.31 18.94
CA PRO A 45 -19.03 -32.21 20.19
C PRO A 45 -18.07 -33.39 20.41
N GLY A 46 -16.85 -33.08 20.84
CA GLY A 46 -15.83 -34.06 21.22
C GLY A 46 -14.94 -34.60 20.11
N THR A 47 -15.19 -34.29 18.83
CA THR A 47 -14.32 -34.77 17.74
C THR A 47 -12.90 -34.19 17.81
N LEU A 48 -12.78 -32.88 18.02
CA LEU A 48 -11.48 -32.24 18.22
C LEU A 48 -10.73 -32.81 19.44
N ALA A 49 -11.45 -33.18 20.51
CA ALA A 49 -10.85 -33.79 21.68
C ALA A 49 -10.24 -35.16 21.37
N ARG A 50 -10.91 -36.00 20.57
CA ARG A 50 -10.36 -37.29 20.13
C ARG A 50 -9.13 -37.10 19.23
N ILE A 51 -9.16 -36.14 18.31
CA ILE A 51 -8.00 -35.78 17.49
C ILE A 51 -6.83 -35.37 18.41
N ALA A 52 -7.06 -34.48 19.38
CA ALA A 52 -6.02 -34.03 20.30
C ALA A 52 -5.42 -35.18 21.12
N ILE A 53 -6.24 -36.15 21.57
CA ILE A 53 -5.77 -37.36 22.25
C ILE A 53 -4.87 -38.19 21.33
N ARG A 54 -5.25 -38.41 20.07
CA ARG A 54 -4.41 -39.14 19.10
C ARG A 54 -3.11 -38.44 18.78
N LEU A 55 -3.15 -37.12 18.66
CA LEU A 55 -1.93 -36.32 18.50
C LEU A 55 -1.01 -36.48 19.72
N ALA A 56 -1.56 -36.52 20.93
CA ALA A 56 -0.78 -36.76 22.15
C ALA A 56 -0.20 -38.18 22.20
N ASP A 57 -0.95 -39.20 21.80
CA ASP A 57 -0.46 -40.59 21.70
C ASP A 57 0.73 -40.72 20.72
N LEU A 58 0.75 -39.87 19.67
CA LEU A 58 1.84 -39.76 18.69
C LEU A 58 2.92 -38.74 19.10
N GLU A 59 2.90 -38.26 20.35
CA GLU A 59 3.85 -37.29 20.89
C GLU A 59 3.95 -35.98 20.06
N CYS A 60 2.84 -35.56 19.44
CA CYS A 60 2.73 -34.31 18.71
C CYS A 60 2.32 -33.16 19.65
N ASN A 61 3.08 -32.07 19.64
CA ASN A 61 2.75 -30.86 20.38
C ASN A 61 1.95 -29.88 19.49
N ILE A 62 0.72 -29.52 19.89
CA ILE A 62 -0.09 -28.55 19.16
C ILE A 62 0.41 -27.13 19.47
N LEU A 63 0.80 -26.41 18.43
CA LEU A 63 1.33 -25.05 18.53
C LEU A 63 0.26 -24.00 18.21
N GLY A 64 -0.68 -24.33 17.32
CA GLY A 64 -1.77 -23.45 16.94
C GLY A 64 -2.95 -24.23 16.36
N LEU A 65 -4.14 -23.65 16.48
CA LEU A 65 -5.38 -24.18 15.94
C LEU A 65 -6.19 -23.03 15.34
N SER A 66 -6.68 -23.23 14.13
CA SER A 66 -7.64 -22.34 13.47
C SER A 66 -8.79 -23.18 12.92
N VAL A 67 -10.02 -22.81 13.28
CA VAL A 67 -11.23 -23.48 12.80
C VAL A 67 -11.79 -22.68 11.63
N LEU A 68 -11.87 -23.31 10.45
CA LEU A 68 -12.37 -22.69 9.22
C LEU A 68 -13.72 -23.31 8.86
N PRO A 69 -14.83 -22.56 8.92
CA PRO A 69 -16.13 -23.08 8.49
C PRO A 69 -16.12 -23.47 7.01
N VAL A 70 -16.66 -24.65 6.68
CA VAL A 70 -16.79 -25.15 5.30
C VAL A 70 -18.17 -25.78 5.09
N PRO A 71 -18.68 -25.88 3.85
CA PRO A 71 -19.98 -26.52 3.62
C PRO A 71 -19.97 -27.96 4.15
N GLY A 72 -20.86 -28.29 5.09
CA GLY A 72 -20.97 -29.65 5.65
C GLY A 72 -20.05 -29.97 6.83
N GLY A 73 -19.36 -28.99 7.43
CA GLY A 73 -18.57 -29.21 8.65
C GLY A 73 -17.59 -28.07 8.93
N VAL A 74 -16.46 -28.43 9.55
CA VAL A 74 -15.35 -27.52 9.79
C VAL A 74 -14.06 -28.09 9.21
N LEU A 75 -13.16 -27.20 8.81
CA LEU A 75 -11.79 -27.52 8.43
C LEU A 75 -10.88 -26.97 9.51
N ASP A 76 -10.37 -27.85 10.35
CA ASP A 76 -9.43 -27.50 11.40
C ASP A 76 -8.03 -27.46 10.79
N GLU A 77 -7.40 -26.29 10.83
CA GLU A 77 -5.99 -26.12 10.53
C GLU A 77 -5.20 -26.16 11.85
N ILE A 78 -4.41 -27.22 12.02
CA ILE A 78 -3.57 -27.47 13.18
C ILE A 78 -2.13 -27.28 12.77
N VAL A 79 -1.42 -26.39 13.46
CA VAL A 79 0.04 -26.33 13.39
C VAL A 79 0.58 -27.09 14.58
N LEU A 80 1.40 -28.11 14.34
CA LEU A 80 1.94 -28.98 15.36
C LEU A 80 3.43 -29.22 15.17
N ARG A 81 4.12 -29.62 16.25
CA ARG A 81 5.47 -30.15 16.19
C ARG A 81 5.39 -31.67 16.41
N PRO A 82 5.77 -32.49 15.41
CA PRO A 82 5.75 -33.94 15.56
C PRO A 82 6.90 -34.44 16.44
N ALA A 83 6.78 -35.64 16.96
CA ALA A 83 7.91 -36.36 17.54
C ALA A 83 8.99 -36.64 16.48
N THR A 84 10.24 -36.69 16.92
CA THR A 84 11.38 -36.93 16.02
C THR A 84 11.24 -38.28 15.33
N GLY A 85 11.29 -38.28 13.99
CA GLY A 85 11.19 -39.51 13.19
C GLY A 85 9.76 -40.01 12.95
N LEU A 86 8.73 -39.29 13.43
CA LEU A 86 7.34 -39.61 13.11
C LEU A 86 7.10 -39.48 11.58
N PRO A 87 6.60 -40.52 10.89
CA PRO A 87 6.23 -40.39 9.48
C PRO A 87 4.86 -39.72 9.33
N LYS A 88 4.73 -38.77 8.38
CA LYS A 88 3.46 -38.09 8.06
C LYS A 88 2.30 -39.06 7.79
N GLN A 89 2.60 -40.23 7.23
CA GLN A 89 1.59 -41.25 6.93
C GLN A 89 0.92 -41.81 8.19
N LEU A 90 1.68 -42.04 9.27
CA LEU A 90 1.13 -42.55 10.54
C LEU A 90 0.16 -41.55 11.16
N LEU A 91 0.47 -40.26 11.07
CA LEU A 91 -0.43 -39.18 11.48
C LEU A 91 -1.72 -39.17 10.64
N ILE A 92 -1.61 -39.28 9.32
CA ILE A 92 -2.76 -39.32 8.40
C ILE A 92 -3.68 -40.51 8.75
N ASP A 93 -3.11 -41.68 8.99
CA ASP A 93 -3.87 -42.88 9.31
C ASP A 93 -4.54 -42.76 10.69
N ALA A 94 -3.85 -42.22 11.71
CA ALA A 94 -4.45 -41.96 13.02
C ALA A 94 -5.63 -40.97 12.97
N ILE A 95 -5.56 -39.94 12.11
CA ILE A 95 -6.67 -39.01 11.89
C ILE A 95 -7.84 -39.72 11.20
N ARG A 96 -7.55 -40.60 10.23
CA ARG A 96 -8.57 -41.38 9.50
C ARG A 96 -9.30 -42.37 10.42
N ASP A 97 -8.60 -42.99 11.35
CA ASP A 97 -9.17 -43.94 12.32
C ASP A 97 -10.21 -43.27 13.24
N GLU A 98 -10.10 -41.95 13.45
CA GLU A 98 -11.10 -41.14 14.17
C GLU A 98 -12.29 -40.71 13.28
N GLY A 99 -12.37 -41.23 12.06
CA GLY A 99 -13.43 -40.94 11.09
C GLY A 99 -13.31 -39.56 10.43
N CYS A 100 -12.13 -38.92 10.53
CA CYS A 100 -11.88 -37.60 9.97
C CYS A 100 -11.11 -37.70 8.64
N GLU A 101 -11.28 -36.71 7.77
CA GLU A 101 -10.53 -36.64 6.52
C GLU A 101 -9.31 -35.72 6.69
N CYS A 102 -8.10 -36.29 6.61
CA CYS A 102 -6.87 -35.49 6.57
C CYS A 102 -6.61 -34.99 5.15
N SER A 103 -7.00 -33.74 4.88
CA SER A 103 -6.91 -33.12 3.56
C SER A 103 -5.49 -32.67 3.18
N ALA A 104 -4.61 -32.40 4.14
CA ALA A 104 -3.22 -32.03 3.88
C ALA A 104 -2.31 -32.18 5.11
N VAL A 105 -1.04 -32.53 4.88
CA VAL A 105 0.06 -32.41 5.84
C VAL A 105 1.28 -31.84 5.12
N VAL A 106 1.67 -30.61 5.47
CA VAL A 106 2.82 -29.91 4.88
C VAL A 106 3.77 -29.42 5.96
N ASP A 107 5.03 -29.17 5.59
CA ASP A 107 5.95 -28.50 6.51
C ASP A 107 5.51 -27.05 6.72
N ALA A 108 5.66 -26.56 7.94
CA ALA A 108 5.28 -25.23 8.37
C ALA A 108 6.49 -24.51 8.98
N ASP A 109 6.60 -23.23 8.71
CA ASP A 109 7.54 -22.35 9.39
C ASP A 109 6.92 -21.87 10.71
N LEU A 110 7.67 -21.96 11.81
CA LEU A 110 7.24 -21.46 13.11
C LEU A 110 7.04 -19.93 13.12
N ALA A 111 7.67 -19.21 12.19
CA ALA A 111 7.41 -17.78 11.98
C ALA A 111 5.98 -17.51 11.45
N GLU A 112 5.29 -18.51 10.89
CA GLU A 112 3.89 -18.41 10.46
C GLU A 112 2.90 -18.63 11.61
N LEU A 113 3.38 -18.99 12.81
CA LEU A 113 2.55 -19.17 14.01
C LEU A 113 2.06 -17.84 14.61
N VAL A 114 2.37 -16.71 13.95
CA VAL A 114 1.88 -15.38 14.32
C VAL A 114 0.35 -15.36 14.21
N ASP A 115 -0.29 -14.62 15.12
CA ASP A 115 -1.72 -14.34 15.06
C ASP A 115 -2.16 -13.92 13.63
N PRO A 116 -3.11 -14.64 12.99
CA PRO A 116 -3.52 -14.38 11.62
C PRO A 116 -4.03 -12.95 11.38
N ALA A 117 -4.67 -12.32 12.38
CA ALA A 117 -5.15 -10.95 12.27
C ALA A 117 -3.97 -9.97 12.19
N THR A 118 -2.99 -10.11 13.08
CA THR A 118 -1.75 -9.32 13.09
C THR A 118 -0.94 -9.53 11.81
N ALA A 119 -0.82 -10.77 11.33
CA ALA A 119 -0.15 -11.08 10.06
C ALA A 119 -0.84 -10.39 8.88
N THR A 120 -2.18 -10.42 8.83
CA THR A 120 -2.96 -9.77 7.76
C THR A 120 -2.81 -8.25 7.77
N LEU A 121 -2.84 -7.60 8.94
CA LEU A 121 -2.63 -6.15 9.05
C LEU A 121 -1.20 -5.75 8.65
N THR A 122 -0.20 -6.57 9.02
CA THR A 122 1.18 -6.36 8.60
C THR A 122 1.33 -6.50 7.08
N ALA A 123 0.67 -7.48 6.48
CA ALA A 123 0.60 -7.65 5.04
C ALA A 123 -0.06 -6.44 4.35
N ALA A 124 -1.17 -5.94 4.90
CA ALA A 124 -1.86 -4.76 4.39
C ALA A 124 -0.95 -3.51 4.42
N LYS A 125 -0.23 -3.29 5.53
CA LYS A 125 0.75 -2.21 5.64
C LYS A 125 1.81 -2.30 4.53
N ARG A 126 2.43 -3.48 4.36
CA ARG A 126 3.43 -3.72 3.30
C ARG A 126 2.88 -3.46 1.91
N ALA A 127 1.63 -3.84 1.63
CA ALA A 127 0.99 -3.58 0.34
C ALA A 127 0.73 -2.09 0.06
N VAL A 128 0.54 -1.28 1.11
CA VAL A 128 0.44 0.19 0.99
C VAL A 128 1.80 0.81 0.71
N GLU A 129 2.85 0.36 1.41
CA GLU A 129 4.23 0.85 1.26
C GLU A 129 4.83 0.44 -0.09
N GLU A 130 4.55 -0.78 -0.56
CA GLU A 130 5.04 -1.32 -1.83
C GLU A 130 3.87 -1.81 -2.71
N PRO A 131 3.20 -0.91 -3.46
CA PRO A 131 2.04 -1.27 -4.29
C PRO A 131 2.33 -2.31 -5.39
N GLY A 132 3.60 -2.42 -5.82
CA GLY A 132 4.07 -3.41 -6.79
C GLY A 132 4.20 -4.82 -6.20
N GLY A 133 4.32 -4.95 -4.88
CA GLY A 133 4.50 -6.21 -4.16
C GLY A 133 3.22 -6.95 -3.81
N LEU A 134 2.04 -6.45 -4.21
CA LEU A 134 0.74 -7.01 -3.81
C LEU A 134 0.56 -8.49 -4.16
N ALA A 135 1.16 -8.98 -5.26
CA ALA A 135 1.13 -10.41 -5.59
C ALA A 135 1.78 -11.26 -4.48
N GLU A 136 2.93 -10.82 -3.97
CA GLU A 136 3.67 -11.52 -2.92
C GLU A 136 2.93 -11.44 -1.58
N VAL A 137 2.31 -10.29 -1.29
CA VAL A 137 1.46 -10.13 -0.11
C VAL A 137 0.27 -11.10 -0.15
N LEU A 138 -0.43 -11.19 -1.29
CA LEU A 138 -1.53 -12.13 -1.49
C LEU A 138 -1.07 -13.59 -1.39
N ARG A 139 0.14 -13.90 -1.88
CA ARG A 139 0.74 -15.24 -1.76
C ARG A 139 0.85 -15.65 -0.31
N GLY A 140 1.37 -14.76 0.55
CA GLY A 140 1.46 -14.99 1.99
C GLY A 140 0.10 -15.12 2.68
N VAL A 141 -0.83 -14.18 2.43
CA VAL A 141 -2.16 -14.17 3.06
C VAL A 141 -2.99 -15.42 2.74
N LEU A 142 -2.81 -15.98 1.54
CA LEU A 142 -3.50 -17.18 1.08
C LEU A 142 -2.70 -18.48 1.33
N ALA A 143 -1.47 -18.38 1.85
CA ALA A 143 -0.52 -19.50 1.87
C ALA A 143 -0.45 -20.23 0.51
N ALA A 144 -0.47 -19.45 -0.58
CA ALA A 144 -0.50 -19.94 -1.95
C ALA A 144 0.90 -20.32 -2.42
N ASP A 145 0.98 -21.27 -3.36
CA ASP A 145 2.26 -21.62 -4.01
C ASP A 145 2.73 -20.45 -4.89
N VAL A 146 1.79 -19.83 -5.61
CA VAL A 146 2.07 -18.74 -6.54
C VAL A 146 0.86 -17.82 -6.68
N VAL A 147 1.14 -16.53 -6.85
CA VAL A 147 0.15 -15.51 -7.25
C VAL A 147 0.73 -14.73 -8.42
N THR A 148 -0.02 -14.68 -9.53
CA THR A 148 0.40 -13.97 -10.75
C THR A 148 -0.58 -12.87 -11.10
N LYS A 149 -0.09 -11.68 -11.43
CA LYS A 149 -0.89 -10.60 -12.02
C LYS A 149 -1.04 -10.85 -13.54
N VAL A 150 -2.27 -10.86 -14.03
CA VAL A 150 -2.60 -11.08 -15.45
C VAL A 150 -3.66 -10.09 -15.92
N PRO A 151 -3.81 -9.82 -17.23
CA PRO A 151 -4.97 -9.10 -17.76
C PRO A 151 -6.28 -9.80 -17.39
N SER A 152 -7.33 -9.05 -17.03
CA SER A 152 -8.61 -9.65 -16.58
C SER A 152 -9.23 -10.58 -17.61
N ILE A 153 -9.02 -10.32 -18.89
CA ILE A 153 -9.49 -11.16 -20.00
C ILE A 153 -8.83 -12.55 -20.04
N GLU A 154 -7.60 -12.67 -19.53
CA GLU A 154 -6.85 -13.93 -19.45
C GLU A 154 -7.09 -14.67 -18.12
N ALA A 155 -7.74 -13.99 -17.17
CA ALA A 155 -7.87 -14.46 -15.80
C ALA A 155 -8.83 -15.66 -15.65
N ASN A 156 -9.76 -15.89 -16.59
CA ASN A 156 -10.70 -17.02 -16.61
C ASN A 156 -11.21 -17.46 -15.22
N PRO A 157 -12.08 -16.66 -14.57
CA PRO A 157 -12.50 -16.90 -13.18
C PRO A 157 -13.31 -18.20 -12.99
N ALA A 158 -13.96 -18.71 -14.04
CA ALA A 158 -14.74 -19.95 -13.98
C ALA A 158 -13.87 -21.21 -13.80
N ARG A 159 -12.57 -21.15 -14.16
CA ARG A 159 -11.64 -22.27 -13.98
C ARG A 159 -11.10 -22.29 -12.55
N THR A 160 -11.69 -23.10 -11.68
CA THR A 160 -11.32 -23.19 -10.25
C THR A 160 -10.34 -24.32 -9.91
N GLU A 161 -10.09 -25.26 -10.83
CA GLU A 161 -9.21 -26.42 -10.62
C GLU A 161 -9.55 -27.19 -9.33
N GLY A 162 -10.84 -27.44 -9.08
CA GLY A 162 -11.29 -28.09 -7.85
C GLY A 162 -11.10 -27.26 -6.57
N GLY A 163 -10.99 -25.93 -6.71
CA GLY A 163 -10.73 -25.00 -5.60
C GLY A 163 -9.26 -24.71 -5.36
N HIS A 164 -8.34 -25.32 -6.11
CA HIS A 164 -6.90 -25.05 -6.04
C HIS A 164 -6.47 -23.76 -6.75
N ARG A 165 -7.40 -23.10 -7.44
CA ARG A 165 -7.18 -21.85 -8.17
C ARG A 165 -8.26 -20.83 -7.85
N ALA A 166 -7.84 -19.60 -7.57
CA ALA A 166 -8.72 -18.48 -7.30
C ALA A 166 -8.30 -17.23 -8.08
N VAL A 167 -9.27 -16.38 -8.42
CA VAL A 167 -9.06 -15.16 -9.20
C VAL A 167 -9.61 -13.96 -8.44
N PHE A 168 -8.81 -12.91 -8.35
CA PHE A 168 -9.14 -11.67 -7.63
C PHE A 168 -9.00 -10.49 -8.60
N PRO A 169 -10.13 -10.01 -9.18
CA PRO A 169 -10.12 -8.85 -10.07
C PRO A 169 -9.62 -7.58 -9.37
N VAL A 170 -8.96 -6.72 -10.14
CA VAL A 170 -8.47 -5.40 -9.72
C VAL A 170 -9.03 -4.37 -10.70
N GLY A 171 -9.39 -3.18 -10.19
CA GLY A 171 -10.10 -2.14 -10.98
C GLY A 171 -9.34 -1.55 -12.17
N ASP A 172 -8.08 -1.94 -12.39
CA ASP A 172 -7.20 -1.48 -13.48
C ASP A 172 -7.27 -2.37 -14.74
N GLY A 173 -8.27 -3.24 -14.86
CA GLY A 173 -8.39 -4.20 -15.98
C GLY A 173 -7.45 -5.41 -15.86
N THR A 174 -6.89 -5.63 -14.68
CA THR A 174 -6.07 -6.80 -14.35
C THR A 174 -6.69 -7.64 -13.23
N ALA A 175 -6.16 -8.84 -13.02
CA ALA A 175 -6.56 -9.70 -11.92
C ALA A 175 -5.34 -10.44 -11.36
N PHE A 176 -5.41 -10.82 -10.08
CA PHE A 176 -4.48 -11.77 -9.49
C PHE A 176 -5.03 -13.19 -9.60
N VAL A 177 -4.19 -14.13 -10.01
CA VAL A 177 -4.52 -15.56 -10.06
C VAL A 177 -3.65 -16.29 -9.04
N ALA A 178 -4.26 -16.80 -7.99
CA ALA A 178 -3.60 -17.60 -6.97
C ALA A 178 -3.75 -19.09 -7.28
N ARG A 179 -2.70 -19.88 -7.02
CA ARG A 179 -2.73 -21.34 -7.09
C ARG A 179 -2.08 -21.97 -5.87
N ARG A 180 -2.65 -23.08 -5.41
CA ARG A 180 -2.16 -23.84 -4.26
C ARG A 180 -2.42 -25.33 -4.43
N ARG A 181 -1.37 -26.14 -4.46
CA ARG A 181 -1.47 -27.59 -4.72
C ARG A 181 -1.81 -28.41 -3.49
N TRP A 182 -1.36 -27.98 -2.31
CA TRP A 182 -1.42 -28.79 -1.10
C TRP A 182 -2.81 -28.86 -0.45
N SER A 183 -3.70 -27.90 -0.73
CA SER A 183 -5.09 -27.90 -0.27
C SER A 183 -5.93 -26.91 -1.09
N PRO A 184 -7.22 -27.20 -1.41
CA PRO A 184 -8.13 -26.22 -2.00
C PRO A 184 -8.30 -24.98 -1.11
N PHE A 185 -8.58 -23.82 -1.69
CA PHE A 185 -8.94 -22.62 -0.94
C PHE A 185 -10.32 -22.76 -0.30
N VAL A 186 -10.44 -22.33 0.97
CA VAL A 186 -11.74 -22.19 1.62
C VAL A 186 -12.26 -20.76 1.51
N GLU A 187 -13.58 -20.60 1.63
CA GLU A 187 -14.26 -19.32 1.43
C GLU A 187 -13.68 -18.21 2.32
N LEU A 188 -13.42 -18.49 3.60
CA LEU A 188 -12.85 -17.50 4.52
C LEU A 188 -11.47 -16.99 4.08
N GLU A 189 -10.63 -17.84 3.48
CA GLU A 189 -9.34 -17.44 2.93
C GLU A 189 -9.51 -16.51 1.73
N LEU A 190 -10.44 -16.87 0.83
CA LEU A 190 -10.78 -16.06 -0.33
C LEU A 190 -11.34 -14.70 0.09
N SER A 191 -12.20 -14.66 1.12
CA SER A 191 -12.75 -13.43 1.69
C SER A 191 -11.65 -12.50 2.22
N ARG A 192 -10.60 -13.03 2.87
CA ARG A 192 -9.45 -12.22 3.31
C ARG A 192 -8.73 -11.57 2.13
N ALA A 193 -8.49 -12.32 1.05
CA ALA A 193 -7.87 -11.78 -0.15
C ALA A 193 -8.75 -10.71 -0.83
N VAL A 194 -10.06 -10.93 -0.92
CA VAL A 194 -11.02 -9.94 -1.43
C VAL A 194 -11.04 -8.68 -0.57
N ALA A 195 -11.04 -8.82 0.76
CA ALA A 195 -10.99 -7.69 1.67
C ALA A 195 -9.68 -6.89 1.51
N LEU A 196 -8.55 -7.58 1.36
CA LEU A 196 -7.26 -6.95 1.13
C LEU A 196 -7.21 -6.20 -0.21
N THR A 197 -7.66 -6.81 -1.32
CA THR A 197 -7.68 -6.13 -2.63
C THR A 197 -8.67 -4.96 -2.65
N GLY A 198 -9.81 -5.10 -1.96
CA GLY A 198 -10.77 -4.00 -1.74
C GLY A 198 -10.16 -2.84 -0.95
N LEU A 199 -9.46 -3.12 0.14
CA LEU A 199 -8.73 -2.12 0.91
C LEU A 199 -7.68 -1.41 0.06
N MET A 200 -6.90 -2.15 -0.74
CA MET A 200 -5.88 -1.56 -1.61
C MET A 200 -6.49 -0.65 -2.67
N THR A 201 -7.66 -1.02 -3.20
CA THR A 201 -8.41 -0.17 -4.13
C THR A 201 -8.88 1.10 -3.44
N ALA A 202 -9.51 1.00 -2.26
CA ALA A 202 -9.97 2.16 -1.50
C ALA A 202 -8.83 3.11 -1.10
N VAL A 203 -7.67 2.57 -0.70
CA VAL A 203 -6.47 3.38 -0.41
C VAL A 203 -6.02 4.14 -1.65
N ARG A 204 -5.93 3.48 -2.82
CA ARG A 204 -5.56 4.16 -4.07
C ARG A 204 -6.56 5.23 -4.47
N ASP A 205 -7.85 4.94 -4.35
CA ASP A 205 -8.91 5.89 -4.67
C ASP A 205 -8.87 7.11 -3.74
N ASN A 206 -8.60 6.91 -2.45
CA ASN A 206 -8.41 8.01 -1.50
C ASN A 206 -7.16 8.86 -1.82
N VAL A 207 -6.06 8.18 -2.18
CA VAL A 207 -4.80 8.86 -2.57
C VAL A 207 -4.90 9.59 -3.92
N THR A 208 -5.84 9.21 -4.79
CA THR A 208 -6.05 9.87 -6.09
C THR A 208 -7.26 10.81 -6.13
N GLY A 209 -8.14 10.71 -5.12
CA GLY A 209 -9.38 11.49 -5.02
C GLY A 209 -9.20 12.97 -4.67
N PRO A 210 -10.31 13.72 -4.54
CA PRO A 210 -10.27 15.12 -4.14
C PRO A 210 -9.77 15.29 -2.70
N ILE A 211 -9.00 16.34 -2.45
CA ILE A 211 -8.66 16.79 -1.09
C ILE A 211 -9.23 18.18 -0.84
N VAL A 212 -9.66 18.45 0.38
CA VAL A 212 -10.16 19.75 0.81
C VAL A 212 -9.11 20.43 1.66
N LEU A 213 -8.83 21.69 1.36
CA LEU A 213 -8.00 22.58 2.16
C LEU A 213 -8.94 23.61 2.79
N ASP A 214 -9.05 23.54 4.10
CA ASP A 214 -9.79 24.55 4.86
C ASP A 214 -8.97 25.84 4.92
N ARG A 215 -9.64 26.96 4.66
CA ARG A 215 -9.03 28.27 4.81
C ARG A 215 -9.46 28.92 6.13
N PRO A 216 -8.60 29.80 6.70
CA PRO A 216 -8.95 30.57 7.90
C PRO A 216 -10.19 31.46 7.74
N ASP A 217 -10.53 31.84 6.51
CA ASP A 217 -11.71 32.66 6.17
C ASP A 217 -12.99 31.82 5.98
N GLY A 218 -12.93 30.51 6.22
CA GLY A 218 -14.06 29.58 6.11
C GLY A 218 -14.35 29.09 4.69
N ALA A 219 -13.61 29.57 3.67
CA ALA A 219 -13.72 29.03 2.32
C ALA A 219 -12.98 27.69 2.19
N ALA A 220 -13.52 26.78 1.38
CA ALA A 220 -12.89 25.49 1.09
C ALA A 220 -12.25 25.51 -0.30
N ILE A 221 -10.98 25.12 -0.39
CA ILE A 221 -10.32 24.85 -1.67
C ILE A 221 -10.29 23.34 -1.89
N VAL A 222 -10.85 22.90 -3.01
CA VAL A 222 -10.82 21.48 -3.42
C VAL A 222 -9.69 21.28 -4.42
N LEU A 223 -8.72 20.43 -4.10
CA LEU A 223 -7.80 19.91 -5.11
C LEU A 223 -8.38 18.62 -5.70
N ARG A 224 -8.54 18.55 -7.02
CA ARG A 224 -9.05 17.36 -7.71
C ARG A 224 -8.42 17.19 -9.07
N THR A 225 -8.47 16.00 -9.63
CA THR A 225 -8.06 15.78 -11.02
C THR A 225 -8.93 16.60 -11.98
N GLY A 226 -8.29 17.16 -13.00
CA GLY A 226 -8.97 17.82 -14.10
C GLY A 226 -9.64 16.80 -15.01
N VAL A 227 -10.78 17.19 -15.58
CA VAL A 227 -11.51 16.41 -16.58
C VAL A 227 -11.70 17.22 -17.86
N PRO A 228 -12.01 16.61 -19.01
CA PRO A 228 -12.23 17.35 -20.26
C PRO A 228 -13.27 18.48 -20.16
N GLY A 229 -14.28 18.32 -19.29
CA GLY A 229 -15.30 19.35 -19.03
C GLY A 229 -14.79 20.62 -18.34
N ASP A 230 -13.58 20.63 -17.80
CA ASP A 230 -12.99 21.80 -17.12
C ASP A 230 -12.36 22.82 -18.09
N ALA A 231 -12.42 22.59 -19.40
CA ALA A 231 -11.72 23.39 -20.41
C ALA A 231 -12.02 24.89 -20.32
N GLU A 232 -13.29 25.25 -20.10
CA GLU A 232 -13.69 26.66 -19.95
C GLU A 232 -13.18 27.28 -18.65
N ALA A 233 -13.26 26.54 -17.54
CA ALA A 233 -12.78 27.02 -16.24
C ALA A 233 -11.25 27.19 -16.23
N VAL A 234 -10.51 26.28 -16.87
CA VAL A 234 -9.06 26.42 -17.07
C VAL A 234 -8.75 27.58 -18.01
N SER A 235 -9.52 27.78 -19.09
CA SER A 235 -9.34 28.96 -19.94
C SER A 235 -9.54 30.26 -19.16
N ALA A 236 -10.55 30.31 -18.28
CA ALA A 236 -10.82 31.47 -17.43
C ALA A 236 -9.70 31.72 -16.42
N LEU A 237 -9.13 30.68 -15.80
CA LEU A 237 -7.93 30.80 -14.95
C LEU A 237 -6.81 31.55 -15.69
N HIS A 238 -6.50 31.14 -16.91
CA HIS A 238 -5.41 31.76 -17.69
C HIS A 238 -5.69 33.21 -18.05
N GLN A 239 -6.96 33.56 -18.30
CA GLN A 239 -7.36 34.95 -18.59
C GLN A 239 -7.24 35.87 -17.37
N ARG A 240 -7.41 35.34 -16.15
CA ARG A 240 -7.23 36.11 -14.90
C ARG A 240 -5.78 36.24 -14.47
N CYS A 241 -4.90 35.36 -14.94
CA CYS A 241 -3.46 35.42 -14.62
C CYS A 241 -2.78 36.60 -15.31
N SER A 242 -1.84 37.24 -14.61
CA SER A 242 -1.02 38.30 -15.20
C SER A 242 -0.08 37.77 -16.29
N MET A 243 0.37 38.66 -17.18
CA MET A 243 1.40 38.34 -18.18
C MET A 243 2.67 37.78 -17.54
N THR A 244 3.05 38.29 -16.36
CA THR A 244 4.20 37.79 -15.60
C THR A 244 3.96 36.35 -15.16
N THR A 245 2.81 36.06 -14.53
CA THR A 245 2.46 34.70 -14.10
C THR A 245 2.45 33.71 -15.28
N LEU A 246 1.88 34.11 -16.43
CA LEU A 246 1.89 33.28 -17.64
C LEU A 246 3.30 33.12 -18.25
N PHE A 247 4.14 34.16 -18.21
CA PHE A 247 5.51 34.11 -18.69
C PHE A 247 6.37 33.15 -17.85
N HIS A 248 6.22 33.18 -16.51
CA HIS A 248 6.87 32.23 -15.62
C HIS A 248 6.42 30.80 -15.87
N ARG A 249 5.16 30.58 -16.24
CA ARG A 249 4.60 29.25 -16.53
C ARG A 249 5.08 28.68 -17.87
N TYR A 250 5.12 29.50 -18.91
CA TYR A 250 5.28 29.02 -20.29
C TYR A 250 6.58 29.44 -20.96
N HIS A 251 7.37 30.29 -20.29
CA HIS A 251 8.62 30.87 -20.81
C HIS A 251 8.47 31.55 -22.17
N THR A 252 7.26 32.05 -22.46
CA THR A 252 6.92 32.75 -23.71
C THR A 252 5.90 33.84 -23.43
N GLY A 253 5.91 34.90 -24.24
CA GLY A 253 5.06 36.08 -24.12
C GLY A 253 3.60 35.81 -24.50
N MET A 254 2.94 34.92 -23.75
CA MET A 254 1.57 34.48 -24.01
C MET A 254 0.55 35.48 -23.46
N ARG A 255 -0.37 35.96 -24.31
CA ARG A 255 -1.54 36.78 -23.88
C ARG A 255 -2.78 35.96 -23.56
N ALA A 256 -2.92 34.78 -24.18
CA ALA A 256 -4.02 33.85 -23.95
C ALA A 256 -3.59 32.44 -24.36
N VAL A 257 -4.09 31.42 -23.66
CA VAL A 257 -3.85 30.02 -24.02
C VAL A 257 -4.71 29.64 -25.24
N PRO A 258 -4.12 29.13 -26.33
CA PRO A 258 -4.90 28.65 -27.47
C PRO A 258 -5.83 27.51 -27.05
N ARG A 259 -7.09 27.49 -27.52
CA ARG A 259 -8.07 26.44 -27.16
C ARG A 259 -7.56 25.02 -27.41
N ARG A 260 -6.78 24.81 -28.48
CA ARG A 260 -6.14 23.52 -28.81
C ARG A 260 -5.18 23.00 -27.73
N TRP A 261 -4.65 23.87 -26.87
CA TRP A 261 -3.77 23.47 -25.76
C TRP A 261 -4.54 23.02 -24.53
N LEU A 262 -5.77 23.51 -24.31
CA LEU A 262 -6.57 23.19 -23.13
C LEU A 262 -6.77 21.68 -22.96
N HIS A 263 -7.02 20.97 -24.06
CA HIS A 263 -7.12 19.50 -24.03
C HIS A 263 -5.83 18.86 -23.50
N ARG A 264 -4.64 19.28 -23.98
CA ARG A 264 -3.35 18.74 -23.51
C ARG A 264 -3.01 19.19 -22.09
N LEU A 265 -3.45 20.38 -21.69
CA LEU A 265 -3.29 20.88 -20.32
C LEU A 265 -4.17 20.12 -19.32
N LEU A 266 -5.32 19.60 -19.74
CA LEU A 266 -6.22 18.82 -18.88
C LEU A 266 -5.93 17.31 -18.94
N MET A 267 -5.57 16.81 -20.12
CA MET A 267 -5.34 15.40 -20.40
C MET A 267 -3.92 15.18 -20.97
N PRO A 268 -2.86 15.42 -20.18
CA PRO A 268 -1.50 15.14 -20.61
C PRO A 268 -1.32 13.63 -20.84
N PRO A 269 -0.69 13.19 -21.96
CA PRO A 269 -0.42 11.77 -22.19
C PRO A 269 0.38 11.16 -21.04
N ARG A 270 -0.15 10.09 -20.42
CA ARG A 270 0.44 9.40 -19.25
C ARG A 270 0.58 10.26 -17.98
N GLY A 271 0.26 11.56 -18.05
CA GLY A 271 0.35 12.50 -16.96
C GLY A 271 -0.95 12.69 -16.18
N ILE A 272 -0.90 13.60 -15.21
CA ILE A 272 -2.04 14.04 -14.41
C ILE A 272 -2.07 15.56 -14.42
N SER A 273 -3.27 16.12 -14.52
CA SER A 273 -3.54 17.52 -14.22
C SER A 273 -4.40 17.62 -12.97
N LEU A 274 -3.95 18.42 -12.00
CA LEU A 274 -4.60 18.68 -10.73
C LEU A 274 -5.07 20.13 -10.71
N LEU A 275 -6.34 20.34 -10.39
CA LEU A 275 -6.97 21.66 -10.30
C LEU A 275 -7.16 22.04 -8.84
N ALA A 276 -6.85 23.28 -8.49
CA ALA A 276 -7.30 23.90 -7.26
C ALA A 276 -8.58 24.69 -7.54
N VAL A 277 -9.67 24.37 -6.84
CA VAL A 277 -11.00 24.93 -7.08
C VAL A 277 -11.53 25.59 -5.82
N CYS A 278 -11.98 26.84 -5.92
CA CYS A 278 -12.72 27.53 -4.86
C CYS A 278 -14.13 27.84 -5.36
N GLY A 279 -15.15 27.28 -4.71
CA GLY A 279 -16.53 27.33 -5.21
C GLY A 279 -16.64 26.67 -6.60
N ARG A 280 -16.85 27.48 -7.64
CA ARG A 280 -16.94 27.02 -9.04
C ARG A 280 -15.72 27.41 -9.88
N GLU A 281 -14.78 28.15 -9.30
CA GLU A 281 -13.65 28.73 -10.03
C GLU A 281 -12.40 27.87 -9.86
N VAL A 282 -11.75 27.55 -10.97
CA VAL A 282 -10.39 27.02 -10.95
C VAL A 282 -9.44 28.18 -10.69
N ILE A 283 -8.71 28.13 -9.58
CA ILE A 283 -7.80 29.16 -9.09
C ILE A 283 -6.32 28.74 -9.18
N GLY A 284 -6.08 27.47 -9.52
CA GLY A 284 -4.75 26.95 -9.79
C GLY A 284 -4.77 25.65 -10.58
N LEU A 285 -3.67 25.36 -11.25
CA LEU A 285 -3.42 24.19 -12.07
C LEU A 285 -2.02 23.66 -11.76
N GLY A 286 -1.90 22.37 -11.50
CA GLY A 286 -0.64 21.66 -11.41
C GLY A 286 -0.63 20.50 -12.40
N GLN A 287 0.51 20.22 -13.01
CA GLN A 287 0.68 19.07 -13.91
C GLN A 287 1.85 18.21 -13.45
N LEU A 288 1.68 16.90 -13.60
CA LEU A 288 2.71 15.87 -13.48
C LEU A 288 2.76 15.10 -14.79
N ILE A 289 3.89 15.15 -15.49
CA ILE A 289 4.06 14.52 -16.80
C ILE A 289 5.27 13.58 -16.72
N PRO A 290 5.07 12.25 -16.83
CA PRO A 290 6.17 11.30 -16.82
C PRO A 290 7.16 11.57 -17.95
N SER A 291 8.46 11.46 -17.67
CA SER A 291 9.47 11.50 -18.72
C SER A 291 9.41 10.25 -19.59
N ALA A 292 9.60 10.41 -20.90
CA ALA A 292 9.69 9.30 -21.83
C ALA A 292 10.91 8.40 -21.54
N ASP A 293 11.99 8.99 -21.03
CA ASP A 293 13.27 8.32 -20.74
C ASP A 293 13.35 7.80 -19.29
N GLY A 294 12.33 8.04 -18.47
CA GLY A 294 12.21 7.51 -17.11
C GLY A 294 13.13 8.14 -16.07
N ASP A 295 13.78 9.28 -16.37
CA ASP A 295 14.74 9.95 -15.47
C ASP A 295 14.05 10.70 -14.31
N ALA A 296 13.09 11.59 -14.63
CA ALA A 296 12.29 12.30 -13.64
C ALA A 296 10.95 12.76 -14.25
N ALA A 297 9.87 12.73 -13.49
CA ALA A 297 8.58 13.26 -13.96
C ALA A 297 8.55 14.79 -13.88
N GLU A 298 8.15 15.45 -14.97
CA GLU A 298 8.06 16.90 -15.02
C GLU A 298 6.87 17.39 -14.18
N VAL A 299 7.13 18.34 -13.29
CA VAL A 299 6.13 19.03 -12.48
C VAL A 299 6.10 20.50 -12.84
N SER A 300 4.89 21.04 -12.95
CA SER A 300 4.71 22.45 -13.28
C SER A 300 3.44 22.99 -12.60
N LEU A 301 3.50 24.20 -12.05
CA LEU A 301 2.38 24.85 -11.37
C LEU A 301 1.95 26.16 -12.04
N LEU A 302 0.69 26.54 -11.87
CA LEU A 302 0.11 27.84 -12.20
C LEU A 302 -0.90 28.18 -11.10
N VAL A 303 -0.78 29.36 -10.49
CA VAL A 303 -1.73 29.84 -9.47
C VAL A 303 -2.07 31.28 -9.81
N GLU A 304 -3.37 31.59 -9.84
CA GLU A 304 -3.87 32.94 -10.08
C GLU A 304 -3.24 33.93 -9.09
N ASP A 305 -2.84 35.10 -9.59
CA ASP A 305 -2.09 36.12 -8.84
C ASP A 305 -2.72 36.46 -7.48
N SER A 306 -4.04 36.63 -7.44
CA SER A 306 -4.82 36.94 -6.23
C SER A 306 -4.78 35.84 -5.15
N TRP A 307 -4.47 34.62 -5.55
CA TRP A 307 -4.41 33.42 -4.70
C TRP A 307 -2.99 32.95 -4.39
N GLN A 308 -1.97 33.62 -4.93
CA GLN A 308 -0.57 33.30 -4.64
C GLN A 308 -0.21 33.63 -3.18
N ARG A 309 0.83 32.96 -2.68
CA ARG A 309 1.34 33.08 -1.29
C ARG A 309 0.34 32.69 -0.19
N GLN A 310 -0.77 32.04 -0.56
CA GLN A 310 -1.78 31.50 0.36
C GLN A 310 -1.71 29.97 0.49
N GLY A 311 -0.55 29.37 0.23
CA GLY A 311 -0.32 27.93 0.36
C GLY A 311 -0.81 27.05 -0.79
N ILE A 312 -1.52 27.59 -1.79
CA ILE A 312 -2.07 26.78 -2.90
C ILE A 312 -0.98 26.07 -3.71
N GLY A 313 0.08 26.78 -4.09
CA GLY A 313 1.21 26.17 -4.81
C GLY A 313 1.87 25.04 -4.00
N THR A 314 2.00 25.23 -2.69
CA THR A 314 2.51 24.20 -1.77
C THR A 314 1.57 23.00 -1.72
N ALA A 315 0.27 23.21 -1.64
CA ALA A 315 -0.71 22.13 -1.60
C ALA A 315 -0.79 21.35 -2.93
N LEU A 316 -0.75 22.05 -4.06
CA LEU A 316 -0.66 21.43 -5.39
C LEU A 316 0.62 20.59 -5.52
N LEU A 317 1.79 21.14 -5.15
CA LEU A 317 3.06 20.40 -5.23
C LEU A 317 3.06 19.18 -4.30
N THR A 318 2.57 19.33 -3.06
CA THR A 318 2.45 18.23 -2.10
C THR A 318 1.62 17.10 -2.68
N ARG A 319 0.45 17.42 -3.26
CA ARG A 319 -0.43 16.41 -3.84
C ARG A 319 0.18 15.77 -5.09
N LEU A 320 0.85 16.53 -5.96
CA LEU A 320 1.54 15.98 -7.13
C LEU A 320 2.70 15.07 -6.74
N ALA A 321 3.44 15.38 -5.68
CA ALA A 321 4.50 14.52 -5.16
C ALA A 321 3.95 13.17 -4.67
N VAL A 322 2.82 13.18 -3.93
CA VAL A 322 2.13 11.95 -3.52
C VAL A 322 1.68 11.14 -4.74
N LEU A 323 1.10 11.79 -5.75
CA LEU A 323 0.65 11.13 -6.99
C LEU A 323 1.82 10.59 -7.83
N ALA A 324 3.00 11.21 -7.75
CA ALA A 324 4.21 10.73 -8.42
C ALA A 324 4.73 9.45 -7.75
N VAL A 325 4.80 9.43 -6.42
CA VAL A 325 5.20 8.23 -5.66
C VAL A 325 4.26 7.05 -5.95
N THR A 326 2.94 7.27 -6.00
CA THR A 326 2.00 6.17 -6.32
C THR A 326 2.12 5.65 -7.75
N LYS A 327 2.68 6.46 -8.66
CA LYS A 327 3.03 6.05 -10.03
C LYS A 327 4.40 5.40 -10.15
N GLY A 328 5.16 5.31 -9.04
CA GLY A 328 6.51 4.72 -9.02
C GLY A 328 7.60 5.69 -9.46
N GLU A 329 7.31 6.98 -9.55
CA GLU A 329 8.32 8.01 -9.84
C GLU A 329 9.22 8.20 -8.62
N ARG A 330 10.52 8.30 -8.84
CA ARG A 330 11.53 8.52 -7.78
C ARG A 330 11.99 9.97 -7.69
N GLU A 331 11.79 10.71 -8.77
CA GLU A 331 12.30 12.06 -8.91
C GLU A 331 11.31 12.90 -9.71
N LEU A 332 11.19 14.16 -9.31
CA LEU A 332 10.49 15.18 -10.06
C LEU A 332 11.50 16.14 -10.68
N ALA A 333 11.16 16.72 -11.84
CA ALA A 333 11.92 17.79 -12.45
C ALA A 333 11.01 18.98 -12.79
N ALA A 334 11.54 20.18 -12.76
CA ALA A 334 10.82 21.37 -13.20
C ALA A 334 11.78 22.35 -13.87
N VAL A 335 11.37 22.92 -15.00
CA VAL A 335 12.11 23.98 -15.67
C VAL A 335 11.57 25.31 -15.18
N CYS A 336 12.45 26.16 -14.65
CA CYS A 336 12.16 27.48 -14.10
C CYS A 336 13.00 28.53 -14.84
N LEU A 337 12.50 29.76 -14.89
CA LEU A 337 13.29 30.89 -15.39
C LEU A 337 14.52 31.15 -14.50
N PRO A 338 15.63 31.63 -15.06
CA PRO A 338 16.78 32.08 -14.28
C PRO A 338 16.37 33.10 -13.21
N GLY A 339 16.77 32.85 -11.96
CA GLY A 339 16.44 33.72 -10.81
C GLY A 339 15.04 33.53 -10.21
N ASP A 340 14.19 32.67 -10.80
CA ASP A 340 12.91 32.30 -10.18
C ASP A 340 13.11 31.21 -9.13
N ASP A 341 13.08 31.63 -7.87
CA ASP A 341 13.15 30.73 -6.70
C ASP A 341 11.76 30.36 -6.15
N SER A 342 10.67 30.71 -6.82
CA SER A 342 9.31 30.47 -6.31
C SER A 342 9.03 28.98 -6.10
N LEU A 343 9.34 28.14 -7.09
CA LEU A 343 9.15 26.70 -7.01
C LEU A 343 10.18 26.05 -6.08
N TYR A 344 11.42 26.53 -6.07
CA TYR A 344 12.46 26.11 -5.12
C TYR A 344 11.96 26.26 -3.67
N ARG A 345 11.52 27.48 -3.30
CA ARG A 345 10.96 27.75 -1.95
C ARG A 345 9.71 26.93 -1.66
N THR A 346 8.87 26.69 -2.67
CA THR A 346 7.67 25.87 -2.52
C THR A 346 8.05 24.42 -2.20
N ALA A 347 9.00 23.84 -2.93
CA ALA A 347 9.51 22.50 -2.69
C ALA A 347 10.15 22.35 -1.31
N THR A 348 10.98 23.31 -0.88
CA THR A 348 11.57 23.32 0.46
C THR A 348 10.50 23.30 1.56
N ARG A 349 9.40 24.05 1.41
CA ARG A 349 8.29 24.05 2.38
C ARG A 349 7.55 22.72 2.47
N VAL A 350 7.50 21.96 1.37
CA VAL A 350 6.91 20.61 1.34
C VAL A 350 7.85 19.57 1.98
N GLY A 351 9.09 19.95 2.31
CA GLY A 351 10.10 19.04 2.83
C GLY A 351 10.85 18.27 1.73
N LEU A 352 10.64 18.64 0.45
CA LEU A 352 11.46 18.13 -0.65
C LEU A 352 12.84 18.78 -0.61
N ARG A 353 13.83 18.08 -1.17
CA ARG A 353 15.21 18.59 -1.32
C ARG A 353 15.43 19.01 -2.78
N PRO A 354 15.14 20.26 -3.15
CA PRO A 354 15.39 20.75 -4.51
C PRO A 354 16.89 20.95 -4.75
N GLU A 355 17.38 20.41 -5.86
CA GLU A 355 18.73 20.61 -6.37
C GLU A 355 18.65 21.23 -7.78
N ARG A 356 19.53 22.17 -8.09
CA ARG A 356 19.66 22.70 -9.46
C ARG A 356 20.51 21.73 -10.28
N ALA A 357 20.07 21.40 -11.49
CA ALA A 357 20.80 20.49 -12.35
C ALA A 357 22.18 21.06 -12.73
N PRO A 358 23.27 20.29 -12.63
CA PRO A 358 24.60 20.74 -13.06
C PRO A 358 24.59 21.12 -14.55
N GLY A 359 25.05 22.33 -14.89
CA GLY A 359 25.11 22.81 -16.28
C GLY A 359 23.80 23.37 -16.84
N ASP A 360 22.66 23.19 -16.15
CA ASP A 360 21.38 23.80 -16.47
C ASP A 360 20.72 24.38 -15.21
N PRO A 361 21.09 25.61 -14.79
CA PRO A 361 20.55 26.22 -13.59
C PRO A 361 19.05 26.53 -13.68
N GLY A 362 18.44 26.46 -14.88
CA GLY A 362 16.99 26.59 -15.05
C GLY A 362 16.23 25.33 -14.62
N THR A 363 16.87 24.17 -14.59
CA THR A 363 16.23 22.90 -14.21
C THR A 363 16.41 22.61 -12.72
N LEU A 364 15.29 22.43 -12.02
CA LEU A 364 15.21 21.92 -10.65
C LEU A 364 14.90 20.43 -10.67
N ARG A 365 15.59 19.67 -9.84
CA ARG A 365 15.30 18.26 -9.57
C ARG A 365 14.93 18.08 -8.10
N PHE A 366 13.96 17.22 -7.81
CA PHE A 366 13.45 16.96 -6.48
C PHE A 366 13.43 15.46 -6.24
N ARG A 367 14.23 14.97 -5.30
CA ARG A 367 14.16 13.56 -4.89
C ARG A 367 12.89 13.35 -4.06
N LEU A 368 12.04 12.41 -4.49
CA LEU A 368 10.89 11.98 -3.72
C LEU A 368 11.35 11.06 -2.59
N PRO A 369 10.69 11.09 -1.42
CA PRO A 369 10.99 10.14 -0.36
C PRO A 369 10.77 8.71 -0.88
N ASP A 370 11.74 7.84 -0.60
CA ASP A 370 11.60 6.42 -0.93
C ASP A 370 10.37 5.86 -0.22
N SER A 371 9.52 5.14 -0.94
CA SER A 371 8.41 4.38 -0.36
C SER A 371 8.88 3.16 0.46
N ARG A 372 10.18 3.08 0.78
CA ARG A 372 10.85 1.93 1.43
C ARG A 372 11.21 2.16 2.90
N VAL A 373 10.70 3.22 3.53
CA VAL A 373 11.02 3.56 4.94
C VAL A 373 9.79 3.49 5.83
#